data_AF-A0A1G7PG82-F1
#
_entry.id   AF-A0A1G7PG82-F1
#
_cell.length_a   1.000
_cell.length_b   1.000
_cell.length_c   1.000
_cell.angle_alpha   90.00
_cell.angle_beta   90.00
_cell.angle_gamma   90.00
#
_symmetry.space_group_name_H-M   'P 1'
#
loop_
_entity.id
_entity.type
_entity.pdbx_description
1 polymer ?
#
loop_
_entity_poly.entity_id
_entity_poly.type
_entity_poly.pdbx_seq_one_letter_code
_entity_poly.pdbx_strand_id
1 'polypeptide(L)'
;MEPEEQQSAEKEQRRAEDLAHELARSQQIIETQIAQTNKARNQAAQRNQVAEKVTGELRQSLKTEQDGTEALTGELAKMRRHLETQLALSSKATDEATQAKKAAESATAELRQSLKMEHDRAEALTGELARVRAELESQLALSSKAGGGAAQAKQATKGARAELRQSLKKERDSADAPAPGREPTLTQAAETAATEQPAAAEAQGDPEVARLLARASALLVQGDIGAARIVLEHAVGTGSAQASFMLAETYDPLVLSTWKTYGTRGDVTKARDLYAKALAGGIQQAKDRSVALH
;
A
#
# COMPACT_ATOMS: atom_id res chain seq x y z
N MET A 1 -104.43 28.71 -71.37
CA MET A 1 -103.94 28.12 -70.10
C MET A 1 -102.50 27.61 -70.21
N GLU A 2 -101.90 27.55 -71.40
CA GLU A 2 -100.53 27.04 -71.60
C GLU A 2 -99.34 27.89 -71.08
N PRO A 3 -99.38 29.24 -70.97
CA PRO A 3 -98.21 29.98 -70.50
C PRO A 3 -98.00 29.93 -68.97
N GLU A 4 -99.05 29.70 -68.18
CA GLU A 4 -98.94 29.60 -66.71
C GLU A 4 -98.35 28.26 -66.26
N GLU A 5 -98.65 27.16 -66.95
CA GLU A 5 -98.05 25.85 -66.68
C GLU A 5 -96.56 25.81 -67.00
N GLN A 6 -96.13 26.43 -68.12
CA GLN A 6 -94.71 26.56 -68.46
C GLN A 6 -93.95 27.37 -67.41
N GLN A 7 -94.53 28.47 -66.92
CA GLN A 7 -93.89 29.30 -65.90
C GLN A 7 -93.83 28.60 -64.52
N SER A 8 -94.78 27.73 -64.21
CA SER A 8 -94.75 26.89 -63.00
C SER A 8 -93.67 25.80 -63.10
N ALA A 9 -93.56 25.13 -64.25
CA ALA A 9 -92.54 24.12 -64.51
C ALA A 9 -91.11 24.70 -64.46
N GLU A 10 -90.88 25.89 -65.04
CA GLU A 10 -89.59 26.59 -64.96
C GLU A 10 -89.23 26.98 -63.51
N LYS A 11 -90.20 27.41 -62.70
CA LYS A 11 -89.97 27.71 -61.26
C LYS A 11 -89.63 26.46 -60.46
N GLU A 12 -90.26 25.33 -60.78
CA GLU A 12 -89.97 24.05 -60.13
C GLU A 12 -88.58 23.52 -60.53
N GLN A 13 -88.20 23.65 -61.80
CA GLN A 13 -86.84 23.34 -62.27
C GLN A 13 -85.78 24.19 -61.57
N ARG A 14 -85.96 25.52 -61.50
CA ARG A 14 -85.03 26.41 -60.76
C ARG A 14 -84.91 26.03 -59.28
N ARG A 15 -86.03 25.68 -58.63
CA ARG A 15 -86.00 25.22 -57.22
C ARG A 15 -85.26 23.90 -57.06
N ALA A 16 -85.46 22.95 -57.98
CA ALA A 16 -84.75 21.67 -57.95
C ALA A 16 -83.25 21.86 -58.20
N GLU A 17 -82.88 22.77 -59.11
CA GLU A 17 -81.49 23.15 -59.35
C GLU A 17 -80.87 23.83 -58.12
N ASP A 18 -81.55 24.77 -57.47
CA ASP A 18 -81.06 25.43 -56.26
C ASP A 18 -80.84 24.42 -55.12
N LEU A 19 -81.78 23.48 -54.93
CA LEU A 19 -81.65 22.40 -53.96
C LEU A 19 -80.49 21.45 -54.29
N ALA A 20 -80.27 21.12 -55.56
CA ALA A 20 -79.14 20.30 -55.99
C ALA A 20 -77.80 21.00 -55.72
N HIS A 21 -77.71 22.31 -55.97
CA HIS A 21 -76.52 23.11 -55.64
C HIS A 21 -76.30 23.22 -54.12
N GLU A 22 -77.37 23.37 -53.34
CA GLU A 22 -77.27 23.39 -51.87
C GLU A 22 -76.83 22.04 -51.29
N LEU A 23 -77.36 20.95 -51.82
CA LEU A 23 -76.97 19.60 -51.43
C LEU A 23 -75.52 19.29 -51.81
N ALA A 24 -75.08 19.70 -53.01
CA ALA A 24 -73.68 19.58 -53.42
C ALA A 24 -72.73 20.41 -52.52
N ARG A 25 -73.11 21.63 -52.16
CA ARG A 25 -72.35 22.46 -51.20
C ARG A 25 -72.27 21.82 -49.81
N SER A 26 -73.38 21.29 -49.31
CA SER A 26 -73.44 20.58 -48.03
C SER A 26 -72.56 19.33 -48.04
N GLN A 27 -72.61 18.53 -49.11
CA GLN A 27 -71.73 17.38 -49.31
C GLN A 27 -70.25 17.77 -49.31
N GLN A 28 -69.87 18.82 -50.03
CA GLN A 28 -68.49 19.31 -50.06
C GLN A 28 -68.01 19.77 -48.67
N ILE A 29 -68.87 20.42 -47.87
CA ILE A 29 -68.56 20.82 -46.50
C ILE A 29 -68.32 19.57 -45.63
N ILE A 30 -69.21 18.58 -45.72
CA ILE A 30 -69.09 17.31 -44.96
C ILE A 30 -67.81 16.57 -45.34
N GLU A 31 -67.50 16.44 -46.64
CA GLU A 31 -66.26 15.81 -47.11
C GLU A 31 -65.01 16.53 -46.58
N THR A 32 -65.01 17.86 -46.63
CA THR A 32 -63.92 18.68 -46.09
C THR A 32 -63.77 18.46 -44.58
N GLN A 33 -64.89 18.40 -43.85
CA GLN A 33 -64.90 18.19 -42.41
C GLN A 33 -64.44 16.78 -42.01
N ILE A 34 -64.80 15.75 -42.78
CA ILE A 34 -64.29 14.38 -42.62
C ILE A 34 -62.79 14.35 -42.87
N ALA A 35 -62.31 14.98 -43.94
CA ALA A 35 -60.88 15.04 -44.25
C ALA A 35 -60.08 15.74 -43.15
N GLN A 36 -60.58 16.85 -42.62
CA GLN A 36 -59.97 17.57 -41.49
C GLN A 36 -59.96 16.73 -40.22
N THR A 37 -61.06 16.04 -39.91
CA THR A 37 -61.17 15.15 -38.74
C THR A 37 -60.19 13.98 -38.84
N ASN A 38 -60.08 13.35 -40.02
CA ASN A 38 -59.11 12.28 -40.27
C ASN A 38 -57.67 12.78 -40.13
N LYS A 39 -57.37 13.98 -40.65
CA LYS A 39 -56.06 14.61 -40.48
C LYS A 39 -55.74 14.87 -39.01
N ALA A 40 -56.67 15.42 -38.24
CA ALA A 40 -56.51 15.66 -36.81
C ALA A 40 -56.31 14.35 -36.03
N ARG A 41 -57.08 13.30 -36.36
CA ARG A 41 -56.93 11.96 -35.77
C ARG A 41 -55.55 11.36 -36.05
N ASN A 42 -55.06 11.46 -37.29
CA ASN A 42 -53.74 10.97 -37.66
C ASN A 42 -52.63 11.74 -36.94
N GLN A 43 -52.75 13.07 -36.84
CA GLN A 43 -51.82 13.89 -36.07
C GLN A 43 -51.83 13.56 -34.57
N ALA A 44 -53.01 13.31 -33.99
CA ALA A 44 -53.12 12.86 -32.60
C ALA A 44 -52.47 11.49 -32.38
N ALA A 45 -52.68 10.54 -33.30
CA ALA A 45 -52.02 9.23 -33.25
C ALA A 45 -50.48 9.35 -33.34
N GLN A 46 -49.97 10.20 -34.23
CA GLN A 46 -48.53 10.47 -34.33
C GLN A 46 -47.96 11.09 -33.06
N ARG A 47 -48.65 12.09 -32.48
CA ARG A 47 -48.24 12.71 -31.21
C ARG A 47 -48.22 11.71 -30.07
N ASN A 48 -49.23 10.84 -29.98
CA ASN A 48 -49.29 9.78 -28.97
C ASN A 48 -48.14 8.78 -29.16
N GLN A 49 -47.84 8.37 -30.40
CA GLN A 49 -46.72 7.46 -30.66
C GLN A 49 -45.37 8.08 -30.27
N VAL A 50 -45.16 9.37 -30.55
CA VAL A 50 -43.94 10.08 -30.12
C VAL A 50 -43.90 10.20 -28.60
N ALA A 51 -45.01 10.53 -27.95
CA ALA A 51 -45.08 10.61 -26.49
C ALA A 51 -44.78 9.25 -25.83
N GLU A 52 -45.32 8.14 -26.36
CA GLU A 52 -45.02 6.79 -25.89
C GLU A 52 -43.54 6.45 -26.04
N LYS A 53 -42.93 6.77 -27.18
CA LYS A 53 -41.48 6.57 -27.38
C LYS A 53 -40.65 7.36 -26.37
N VAL A 54 -40.93 8.66 -26.21
CA VAL A 54 -40.21 9.53 -25.27
C VAL A 54 -40.39 9.08 -23.83
N THR A 55 -41.60 8.67 -23.43
CA THR A 55 -41.83 8.13 -22.07
C THR A 55 -41.14 6.79 -21.86
N GLY A 56 -41.04 5.95 -22.90
CA GLY A 56 -40.28 4.71 -22.87
C GLY A 56 -38.78 4.95 -22.71
N GLU A 57 -38.22 5.86 -23.49
CA GLU A 57 -36.81 6.28 -23.41
C GLU A 57 -36.48 6.87 -22.03
N LEU A 58 -37.33 7.78 -21.51
CA LEU A 58 -37.15 8.37 -20.18
C LEU A 58 -37.19 7.30 -19.07
N ARG A 59 -38.12 6.34 -19.15
CA ARG A 59 -38.19 5.23 -18.20
C ARG A 59 -36.92 4.36 -18.27
N GLN A 60 -36.40 4.11 -19.47
CA GLN A 60 -35.18 3.36 -19.65
C GLN A 60 -33.97 4.10 -19.05
N SER A 61 -33.83 5.40 -19.32
CA SER A 61 -32.77 6.24 -18.75
C SER A 61 -32.82 6.25 -17.23
N LEU A 62 -34.01 6.45 -16.65
CA LEU A 62 -34.19 6.41 -15.19
C LEU A 62 -33.78 5.06 -14.60
N LYS A 63 -34.14 3.96 -15.26
CA LYS A 63 -33.74 2.62 -14.82
C LYS A 63 -32.21 2.45 -14.88
N THR A 64 -31.56 2.89 -15.96
CA THR A 64 -30.09 2.81 -16.05
C THR A 64 -29.39 3.67 -14.99
N GLU A 65 -29.95 4.82 -14.63
CA GLU A 65 -29.44 5.63 -13.52
C GLU A 65 -29.64 4.92 -12.18
N GLN A 66 -30.82 4.33 -11.93
CA GLN A 66 -31.08 3.55 -10.71
C GLN A 66 -30.12 2.37 -10.57
N ASP A 67 -30.00 1.53 -11.60
CA ASP A 67 -29.08 0.39 -11.62
C ASP A 67 -27.62 0.85 -11.42
N GLY A 68 -27.23 1.98 -12.02
CA GLY A 68 -25.92 2.60 -11.85
C GLY A 68 -25.66 3.09 -10.42
N THR A 69 -26.65 3.75 -9.80
CA THR A 69 -26.53 4.19 -8.40
C THR A 69 -26.44 3.00 -7.43
N GLU A 70 -27.20 1.93 -7.67
CA GLU A 70 -27.13 0.71 -6.86
C GLU A 70 -25.75 0.07 -6.97
N ALA A 71 -25.20 -0.06 -8.19
CA ALA A 71 -23.85 -0.56 -8.40
C ALA A 71 -22.79 0.29 -7.68
N LEU A 72 -22.87 1.62 -7.78
CA LEU A 72 -21.94 2.54 -7.10
C LEU A 72 -22.04 2.44 -5.57
N THR A 73 -23.25 2.32 -5.01
CA THR A 73 -23.42 2.12 -3.56
C THR A 73 -22.85 0.78 -3.09
N GLY A 74 -22.98 -0.27 -3.90
CA GLY A 74 -22.36 -1.56 -3.66
C GLY A 74 -20.81 -1.50 -3.65
N GLU A 75 -20.21 -0.83 -4.62
CA GLU A 75 -18.75 -0.62 -4.68
C GLU A 75 -18.26 0.25 -3.52
N LEU A 76 -18.97 1.32 -3.16
CA LEU A 76 -18.65 2.13 -1.97
C LEU A 76 -18.70 1.30 -0.67
N ALA A 77 -19.67 0.40 -0.53
CA ALA A 77 -19.75 -0.48 0.63
C ALA A 77 -18.57 -1.47 0.67
N LYS A 78 -18.16 -2.03 -0.47
CA LYS A 78 -16.96 -2.90 -0.56
C LYS A 78 -15.69 -2.13 -0.19
N MET A 79 -15.50 -0.94 -0.73
CA MET A 79 -14.35 -0.08 -0.44
C MET A 79 -14.27 0.30 1.04
N ARG A 80 -15.42 0.61 1.68
CA ARG A 80 -15.48 0.89 3.12
C ARG A 80 -15.04 -0.32 3.96
N ARG A 81 -15.55 -1.52 3.66
CA ARG A 81 -15.12 -2.75 4.36
C ARG A 81 -13.62 -3.03 4.18
N HIS A 82 -13.10 -2.80 2.97
CA HIS A 82 -11.67 -2.97 2.71
C HIS A 82 -10.82 -1.99 3.53
N LEU A 83 -11.21 -0.72 3.59
CA LEU A 83 -10.51 0.30 4.39
C LEU A 83 -10.58 -0.03 5.89
N GLU A 84 -11.74 -0.44 6.40
CA GLU A 84 -11.92 -0.88 7.79
C GLU A 84 -11.00 -2.07 8.12
N THR A 85 -10.88 -3.04 7.20
CA THR A 85 -9.96 -4.18 7.34
C THR A 85 -8.50 -3.73 7.35
N GLN A 86 -8.11 -2.82 6.44
CA GLN A 86 -6.76 -2.27 6.42
C GLN A 86 -6.42 -1.50 7.70
N LEU A 87 -7.38 -0.72 8.23
CA LEU A 87 -7.19 0.03 9.46
C LEU A 87 -6.98 -0.91 10.65
N ALA A 88 -7.80 -1.97 10.77
CA ALA A 88 -7.66 -2.99 11.82
C ALA A 88 -6.33 -3.75 11.72
N LEU A 89 -5.85 -4.06 10.50
CA LEU A 89 -4.53 -4.67 10.31
C LEU A 89 -3.41 -3.72 10.72
N SER A 90 -3.52 -2.42 10.38
CA SER A 90 -2.52 -1.43 10.75
C SER A 90 -2.45 -1.18 12.26
N SER A 91 -3.60 -1.12 12.94
CA SER A 91 -3.64 -0.96 14.40
C SER A 91 -3.06 -2.18 15.11
N LYS A 92 -3.42 -3.38 14.64
CA LYS A 92 -2.84 -4.62 15.17
C LYS A 92 -1.32 -4.68 14.97
N ALA A 93 -0.83 -4.30 13.79
CA ALA A 93 0.61 -4.24 13.54
C ALA A 93 1.33 -3.23 14.45
N THR A 94 0.70 -2.09 14.76
CA THR A 94 1.27 -1.15 15.73
C THR A 94 1.27 -1.71 17.15
N ASP A 95 0.20 -2.40 17.56
CA ASP A 95 0.13 -3.04 18.89
C ASP A 95 1.20 -4.14 19.02
N GLU A 96 1.33 -5.02 18.03
CA GLU A 96 2.36 -6.06 17.98
C GLU A 96 3.78 -5.47 18.00
N ALA A 97 4.03 -4.38 17.25
CA ALA A 97 5.31 -3.69 17.27
C ALA A 97 5.62 -3.07 18.66
N THR A 98 4.63 -2.50 19.34
CA THR A 98 4.83 -1.97 20.70
C THR A 98 5.07 -3.09 21.72
N GLN A 99 4.40 -4.23 21.58
CA GLN A 99 4.62 -5.40 22.44
C GLN A 99 6.02 -6.01 22.21
N ALA A 100 6.43 -6.15 20.95
CA ALA A 100 7.76 -6.63 20.59
C ALA A 100 8.85 -5.70 21.13
N LYS A 101 8.66 -4.38 21.03
CA LYS A 101 9.59 -3.40 21.60
C LYS A 101 9.71 -3.53 23.12
N LYS A 102 8.59 -3.64 23.85
CA LYS A 102 8.60 -3.82 25.31
C LYS A 102 9.29 -5.13 25.72
N ALA A 103 9.03 -6.22 25.00
CA ALA A 103 9.68 -7.51 25.25
C ALA A 103 11.19 -7.47 24.96
N ALA A 104 11.61 -6.77 23.90
CA ALA A 104 13.03 -6.55 23.61
C ALA A 104 13.68 -5.68 24.70
N GLU A 105 13.01 -4.61 25.15
CA GLU A 105 13.50 -3.77 26.25
C GLU A 105 13.66 -4.56 27.54
N SER A 106 12.68 -5.39 27.93
CA SER A 106 12.80 -6.24 29.12
C SER A 106 13.92 -7.28 28.98
N ALA A 107 14.03 -7.97 27.84
CA ALA A 107 15.10 -8.93 27.59
C ALA A 107 16.49 -8.27 27.63
N THR A 108 16.63 -7.06 27.09
CA THR A 108 17.90 -6.32 27.16
C THR A 108 18.18 -5.80 28.57
N ALA A 109 17.17 -5.50 29.38
CA ALA A 109 17.34 -5.13 30.78
C ALA A 109 17.80 -6.31 31.63
N GLU A 110 17.19 -7.49 31.44
CA GLU A 110 17.58 -8.74 32.09
C GLU A 110 19.03 -9.12 31.74
N LEU A 111 19.40 -9.08 30.46
CA LEU A 111 20.78 -9.38 30.04
C LEU A 111 21.79 -8.42 30.68
N ARG A 112 21.48 -7.12 30.76
CA ARG A 112 22.35 -6.14 31.44
C ARG A 112 22.48 -6.43 32.93
N GLN A 113 21.39 -6.83 33.58
CA GLN A 113 21.42 -7.22 34.99
C GLN A 113 22.29 -8.46 35.20
N SER A 114 22.14 -9.50 34.39
CA SER A 114 22.99 -10.70 34.45
C SER A 114 24.47 -10.38 34.23
N LEU A 115 24.79 -9.55 33.22
CA LEU A 115 26.17 -9.13 32.97
C LEU A 115 26.76 -8.34 34.16
N LYS A 116 25.96 -7.47 34.79
CA LYS A 116 26.39 -6.75 35.99
C LYS A 116 26.67 -7.70 37.14
N MET A 117 25.79 -8.66 37.41
CA MET A 117 25.99 -9.66 38.46
C MET A 117 27.25 -10.50 38.23
N GLU A 118 27.51 -10.92 36.98
CA GLU A 118 28.73 -11.64 36.64
C GLU A 118 29.99 -10.77 36.79
N HIS A 119 29.92 -9.46 36.48
CA HIS A 119 31.03 -8.54 36.70
C HIS A 119 31.31 -8.31 38.20
N ASP A 120 30.27 -8.07 39.00
CA ASP A 120 30.39 -7.90 40.46
C ASP A 120 30.96 -9.19 41.10
N ARG A 121 30.55 -10.36 40.61
CA ARG A 121 31.06 -11.67 41.03
C ARG A 121 32.53 -11.86 40.65
N ALA A 122 32.91 -11.51 39.42
CA ALA A 122 34.30 -11.58 38.96
C ALA A 122 35.22 -10.65 39.78
N GLU A 123 34.74 -9.46 40.15
CA GLU A 123 35.46 -8.55 41.04
C GLU A 123 35.63 -9.13 42.45
N ALA A 124 34.56 -9.72 43.02
CA ALA A 124 34.62 -10.37 44.32
C ALA A 124 35.67 -11.49 44.37
N LEU A 125 35.68 -12.37 43.35
CA LEU A 125 36.67 -13.45 43.23
C LEU A 125 38.10 -12.93 43.08
N THR A 126 38.28 -11.83 42.34
CA THR A 126 39.59 -11.18 42.19
C THR A 126 40.09 -10.65 43.54
N GLY A 127 39.20 -10.06 44.34
CA GLY A 127 39.49 -9.62 45.71
C GLY A 127 39.84 -10.77 46.66
N GLU A 128 39.11 -11.88 46.60
CA GLU A 128 39.43 -13.09 47.38
C GLU A 128 40.78 -13.67 47.00
N LEU A 129 41.09 -13.77 45.70
CA LEU A 129 42.39 -14.24 45.22
C LEU A 129 43.53 -13.34 45.71
N ALA A 130 43.35 -12.02 45.74
CA ALA A 130 44.33 -11.09 46.27
C ALA A 130 44.55 -11.29 47.78
N ARG A 131 43.48 -11.49 48.56
CA ARG A 131 43.57 -11.80 50.01
C ARG A 131 44.30 -13.13 50.26
N VAL A 132 43.95 -14.18 49.52
CA VAL A 132 44.62 -15.48 49.64
C VAL A 132 46.12 -15.37 49.30
N ARG A 133 46.49 -14.57 48.30
CA ARG A 133 47.90 -14.31 47.97
C ARG A 133 48.63 -13.57 49.09
N ALA A 134 48.03 -12.53 49.66
CA ALA A 134 48.62 -11.77 50.76
C ALA A 134 48.80 -12.61 52.02
N GLU A 135 47.81 -13.46 52.35
CA GLU A 135 47.87 -14.42 53.45
C GLU A 135 49.00 -15.44 53.24
N LEU A 136 49.12 -15.99 52.03
CA LEU A 136 50.18 -16.93 51.66
C LEU A 136 51.57 -16.31 51.77
N GLU A 137 51.74 -15.07 51.32
CA GLU A 137 52.99 -14.32 51.41
C GLU A 137 53.35 -14.00 52.87
N SER A 138 52.36 -13.62 53.68
CA SER A 138 52.53 -13.43 55.14
C SER A 138 52.97 -14.71 55.85
N GLN A 139 52.33 -15.85 55.55
CA GLN A 139 52.71 -17.17 56.09
C GLN A 139 54.10 -17.61 55.63
N LEU A 140 54.48 -17.31 54.38
CA LEU A 140 55.83 -17.56 53.87
C LEU A 140 56.89 -16.73 54.63
N ALA A 141 56.60 -15.46 54.88
CA ALA A 141 57.48 -14.59 55.66
C ALA A 141 57.63 -15.07 57.11
N LEU A 142 56.55 -15.48 57.77
CA LEU A 142 56.56 -16.02 59.14
C LEU A 142 57.35 -17.34 59.24
N SER A 143 57.16 -18.26 58.28
CA SER A 143 57.87 -19.54 58.26
C SER A 143 59.35 -19.42 57.83
N SER A 144 59.74 -18.36 57.11
CA SER A 144 61.15 -18.07 56.82
C SER A 144 61.94 -17.58 58.05
N LYS A 145 61.26 -16.91 59.00
CA LYS A 145 61.85 -16.45 60.27
C LYS A 145 61.91 -17.55 61.34
N ALA A 146 61.01 -18.53 61.28
CA ALA A 146 61.00 -19.70 62.16
C ALA A 146 61.66 -20.88 61.43
N GLY A 147 62.98 -21.01 61.52
CA GLY A 147 63.73 -22.10 60.88
C GLY A 147 63.17 -23.48 61.24
N GLY A 148 62.47 -24.13 60.29
CA GLY A 148 62.00 -25.52 60.42
C GLY A 148 60.62 -25.86 59.84
N GLY A 149 59.78 -24.90 59.45
CA GLY A 149 58.35 -25.13 59.14
C GLY A 149 57.97 -25.48 57.69
N ALA A 150 58.90 -25.86 56.81
CA ALA A 150 58.63 -25.98 55.37
C ALA A 150 57.65 -27.11 54.98
N ALA A 151 57.41 -28.10 55.85
CA ALA A 151 56.51 -29.21 55.58
C ALA A 151 55.03 -28.88 55.89
N GLN A 152 54.74 -28.24 57.02
CA GLN A 152 53.37 -27.85 57.40
C GLN A 152 52.82 -26.68 56.58
N ALA A 153 53.67 -25.71 56.20
CA ALA A 153 53.28 -24.64 55.28
C ALA A 153 52.90 -25.19 53.89
N LYS A 154 53.62 -26.19 53.36
CA LYS A 154 53.27 -26.85 52.08
C LYS A 154 51.95 -27.63 52.15
N GLN A 155 51.58 -28.14 53.32
CA GLN A 155 50.34 -28.89 53.52
C GLN A 155 49.14 -27.95 53.71
N ALA A 156 49.31 -26.85 54.47
CA ALA A 156 48.30 -25.80 54.62
C ALA A 156 47.98 -25.10 53.30
N THR A 157 49.00 -24.79 52.49
CA THR A 157 48.84 -24.20 51.16
C THR A 157 48.17 -25.13 50.15
N LYS A 158 48.41 -26.44 50.22
CA LYS A 158 47.65 -27.43 49.43
C LYS A 158 46.18 -27.50 49.86
N GLY A 159 45.89 -27.44 51.16
CA GLY A 159 44.53 -27.41 51.71
C GLY A 159 43.75 -26.17 51.26
N ALA A 160 44.30 -24.98 51.47
CA ALA A 160 43.69 -23.72 51.05
C ALA A 160 43.48 -23.65 49.53
N ARG A 161 44.41 -24.17 48.73
CA ARG A 161 44.28 -24.23 47.26
C ARG A 161 43.25 -25.28 46.80
N ALA A 162 43.04 -26.35 47.57
CA ALA A 162 42.01 -27.35 47.31
C ALA A 162 40.61 -26.80 47.63
N GLU A 163 40.45 -26.12 48.76
CA GLU A 163 39.19 -25.45 49.13
C GLU A 163 38.82 -24.36 48.12
N LEU A 164 39.77 -23.51 47.72
CA LEU A 164 39.55 -22.49 46.69
C LEU A 164 39.11 -23.09 45.35
N ARG A 165 39.69 -24.25 44.97
CA ARG A 165 39.28 -25.00 43.76
C ARG A 165 37.88 -25.60 43.89
N GLN A 166 37.51 -26.05 45.08
CA GLN A 166 36.19 -26.62 45.34
C GLN A 166 35.11 -25.54 45.30
N SER A 167 35.39 -24.35 45.86
CA SER A 167 34.53 -23.16 45.77
C SER A 167 34.34 -22.69 44.32
N LEU A 168 35.42 -22.54 43.54
CA LEU A 168 35.36 -22.20 42.11
C LEU A 168 34.57 -23.22 41.27
N LYS A 169 34.60 -24.51 41.66
CA LYS A 169 33.86 -25.56 40.95
C LYS A 169 32.37 -25.51 41.28
N LYS A 170 32.03 -25.36 42.57
CA LYS A 170 30.65 -25.16 43.03
C LYS A 170 30.02 -23.90 42.44
N GLU A 171 30.83 -22.87 42.22
CA GLU A 171 30.46 -21.63 41.57
C GLU A 171 30.15 -21.80 40.07
N ARG A 172 30.98 -22.59 39.36
CA ARG A 172 30.78 -22.99 37.96
C ARG A 172 29.53 -23.85 37.78
N ASP A 173 29.32 -24.82 38.66
CA ASP A 173 28.17 -25.72 38.61
C ASP A 173 26.85 -24.97 38.93
N SER A 174 26.92 -23.84 39.64
CA SER A 174 25.77 -22.96 39.90
C SER A 174 25.49 -21.99 38.74
N ALA A 175 26.45 -21.76 37.84
CA ALA A 175 26.29 -20.95 36.63
C ALA A 175 25.76 -21.77 35.43
N ASP A 176 25.82 -23.10 35.50
CA ASP A 176 25.34 -24.04 34.47
C ASP A 176 23.91 -24.55 34.71
N ALA A 177 23.16 -23.92 35.63
CA ALA A 177 21.76 -24.26 35.85
C ALA A 177 20.92 -23.89 34.60
N PRO A 178 20.16 -24.84 34.02
CA PRO A 178 19.55 -24.66 32.72
C PRO A 178 18.38 -23.68 32.80
N ALA A 179 18.46 -22.58 32.06
CA ALA A 179 17.27 -21.81 31.70
C ALA A 179 16.42 -22.68 30.75
N PRO A 180 15.12 -22.91 31.03
CA PRO A 180 14.27 -23.68 30.13
C PRO A 180 13.92 -22.79 28.92
N GLY A 181 14.18 -23.27 27.69
CA GLY A 181 13.59 -22.67 26.50
C GLY A 181 14.48 -22.41 25.28
N ARG A 182 15.62 -23.09 25.09
CA ARG A 182 16.32 -23.07 23.79
C ARG A 182 16.40 -24.47 23.19
N GLU A 183 15.50 -24.74 22.26
CA GLU A 183 15.68 -25.80 21.28
C GLU A 183 16.91 -25.50 20.40
N PRO A 184 17.77 -26.49 20.10
CA PRO A 184 18.89 -26.32 19.19
C PRO A 184 18.46 -26.75 17.78
N THR A 185 18.55 -25.84 16.82
CA THR A 185 18.63 -26.22 15.41
C THR A 185 19.99 -25.82 14.87
N LEU A 186 20.81 -26.86 14.73
CA LEU A 186 21.96 -27.07 13.84
C LEU A 186 22.56 -25.85 13.10
N THR A 187 23.79 -25.55 13.50
CA THR A 187 25.01 -25.65 12.68
C THR A 187 24.98 -25.21 11.20
N GLN A 188 25.95 -24.35 10.90
CA GLN A 188 26.76 -24.30 9.68
C GLN A 188 26.43 -23.18 8.68
N ALA A 189 27.10 -22.04 8.87
CA ALA A 189 28.09 -21.54 7.91
C ALA A 189 28.74 -20.29 8.52
N ALA A 190 29.85 -20.49 9.22
CA ALA A 190 30.88 -19.48 9.20
C ALA A 190 31.56 -19.55 7.82
N GLU A 191 32.07 -18.39 7.39
CA GLU A 191 33.21 -18.26 6.50
C GLU A 191 32.89 -18.11 5.00
N THR A 192 32.55 -16.88 4.64
CA THR A 192 33.31 -16.09 3.66
C THR A 192 32.83 -14.64 3.69
N ALA A 193 33.64 -13.75 4.24
CA ALA A 193 33.81 -12.35 3.84
C ALA A 193 34.47 -11.57 4.99
N ALA A 194 35.78 -11.78 5.17
CA ALA A 194 36.62 -10.61 5.41
C ALA A 194 36.73 -9.84 4.09
N THR A 195 36.89 -8.52 4.19
CA THR A 195 37.10 -7.52 3.12
C THR A 195 35.82 -6.98 2.48
N GLU A 196 35.33 -5.85 2.98
CA GLU A 196 35.47 -4.53 2.33
C GLU A 196 34.46 -3.55 2.92
N GLN A 197 34.92 -2.81 3.92
CA GLN A 197 34.58 -1.41 4.04
C GLN A 197 35.52 -0.65 3.09
N PRO A 198 35.00 0.06 2.08
CA PRO A 198 35.64 1.24 1.55
C PRO A 198 34.96 2.47 2.15
N ALA A 199 35.72 3.21 2.94
CA ALA A 199 35.53 4.64 3.05
C ALA A 199 36.07 5.31 1.77
N ALA A 200 35.53 6.50 1.49
CA ALA A 200 35.85 7.44 0.41
C ALA A 200 35.14 7.14 -0.93
N ALA A 201 34.03 7.83 -1.21
CA ALA A 201 33.97 9.13 -1.92
C ALA A 201 33.81 8.85 -3.44
N GLU A 202 32.85 9.37 -4.20
CA GLU A 202 32.02 10.58 -4.20
C GLU A 202 30.74 10.21 -4.99
N ALA A 203 29.51 10.65 -4.71
CA ALA A 203 29.06 12.03 -4.75
C ALA A 203 27.67 12.16 -4.09
N GLN A 204 27.61 12.99 -3.04
CA GLN A 204 26.48 13.83 -2.63
C GLN A 204 25.05 13.31 -2.90
N GLY A 205 24.56 12.50 -1.97
CA GLY A 205 23.14 12.26 -1.75
C GLY A 205 22.97 11.72 -0.33
N ASP A 206 21.98 12.20 0.41
CA ASP A 206 21.68 11.76 1.78
C ASP A 206 21.78 10.22 1.91
N PRO A 207 22.47 9.64 2.91
CA PRO A 207 22.52 8.17 3.11
C PRO A 207 21.13 7.54 3.22
N GLU A 208 20.14 8.34 3.60
CA GLU A 208 18.73 7.98 3.59
C GLU A 208 18.17 7.78 2.18
N VAL A 209 18.52 8.65 1.23
CA VAL A 209 18.10 8.55 -0.18
C VAL A 209 18.70 7.32 -0.85
N ALA A 210 19.96 6.99 -0.57
CA ALA A 210 20.58 5.78 -1.09
C ALA A 210 19.85 4.51 -0.63
N ARG A 211 19.42 4.46 0.64
CA ARG A 211 18.63 3.34 1.17
C ARG A 211 17.23 3.28 0.56
N LEU A 212 16.58 4.43 0.37
CA LEU A 212 15.27 4.51 -0.27
C LEU A 212 15.33 4.05 -1.73
N LEU A 213 16.34 4.46 -2.48
CA LEU A 213 16.57 4.00 -3.85
C LEU A 213 16.82 2.49 -3.92
N ALA A 214 17.67 1.95 -3.03
CA ALA A 214 17.92 0.50 -2.97
C ALA A 214 16.64 -0.30 -2.66
N ARG A 215 15.82 0.20 -1.74
CA ARG A 215 14.53 -0.40 -1.41
C ARG A 215 13.54 -0.31 -2.56
N ALA A 216 13.44 0.83 -3.22
CA ALA A 216 12.59 1.02 -4.39
C ALA A 216 12.99 0.07 -5.53
N SER A 217 14.29 -0.08 -5.83
CA SER A 217 14.79 -1.02 -6.82
C SER A 217 14.39 -2.47 -6.51
N ALA A 218 14.48 -2.89 -5.24
CA ALA A 218 14.05 -4.23 -4.84
C ALA A 218 12.54 -4.45 -5.07
N LEU A 219 11.71 -3.45 -4.79
CA LEU A 219 10.27 -3.50 -5.02
C LEU A 219 9.91 -3.55 -6.52
N LEU A 220 10.66 -2.82 -7.36
CA LEU A 220 10.50 -2.88 -8.82
C LEU A 220 10.84 -4.26 -9.38
N VAL A 221 11.92 -4.89 -8.90
CA VAL A 221 12.28 -6.27 -9.27
C VAL A 221 11.22 -7.26 -8.82
N GLN A 222 10.60 -7.03 -7.66
CA GLN A 222 9.50 -7.83 -7.15
C GLN A 222 8.17 -7.60 -7.93
N GLY A 223 8.10 -6.57 -8.76
CA GLY A 223 6.90 -6.20 -9.52
C GLY A 223 5.87 -5.41 -8.71
N ASP A 224 6.22 -4.98 -7.48
CA ASP A 224 5.36 -4.15 -6.65
C ASP A 224 5.55 -2.66 -6.99
N ILE A 225 4.90 -2.25 -8.07
CA ILE A 225 4.98 -0.87 -8.59
C ILE A 225 4.33 0.13 -7.63
N GLY A 226 3.30 -0.28 -6.89
CA GLY A 226 2.60 0.58 -5.93
C GLY A 226 3.48 0.95 -4.74
N ALA A 227 4.12 -0.05 -4.12
CA ALA A 227 5.06 0.18 -3.02
C ALA A 227 6.31 0.93 -3.50
N ALA A 228 6.83 0.61 -4.69
CA ALA A 228 7.98 1.31 -5.26
C ALA A 228 7.70 2.82 -5.45
N ARG A 229 6.51 3.19 -5.95
CA ARG A 229 6.11 4.60 -6.11
C ARG A 229 6.13 5.37 -4.80
N ILE A 230 5.62 4.81 -3.71
CA ILE A 230 5.60 5.46 -2.39
C ILE A 230 7.02 5.75 -1.90
N VAL A 231 7.92 4.77 -2.02
CA VAL A 231 9.32 4.91 -1.60
C VAL A 231 10.06 5.92 -2.48
N LEU A 232 9.78 5.92 -3.78
CA LEU A 232 10.38 6.84 -4.74
C LEU A 232 9.85 8.28 -4.59
N GLU A 233 8.55 8.48 -4.32
CA GLU A 233 7.99 9.80 -4.04
C GLU A 233 8.66 10.45 -2.83
N HIS A 234 8.95 9.65 -1.80
CA HIS A 234 9.71 10.12 -0.64
C HIS A 234 11.15 10.51 -1.02
N ALA A 235 11.83 9.69 -1.84
CA ALA A 235 13.18 9.99 -2.34
C ALA A 235 13.24 11.14 -3.36
N VAL A 236 12.13 11.48 -4.01
CA VAL A 236 12.00 12.68 -4.86
C VAL A 236 11.82 13.92 -3.98
N GLY A 237 11.09 13.82 -2.87
CA GLY A 237 10.91 14.90 -1.90
C GLY A 237 12.22 15.40 -1.29
N THR A 238 13.24 14.54 -1.22
CA THR A 238 14.60 14.89 -0.78
C THR A 238 15.49 15.44 -1.90
N GLY A 239 14.97 15.59 -3.12
CA GLY A 239 15.64 16.28 -4.23
C GLY A 239 16.52 15.40 -5.12
N SER A 240 16.37 14.07 -5.10
CA SER A 240 17.17 13.19 -5.95
C SER A 240 16.67 13.15 -7.41
N ALA A 241 17.58 13.51 -8.32
CA ALA A 241 17.36 13.39 -9.77
C ALA A 241 17.12 11.94 -10.18
N GLN A 242 17.85 11.00 -9.57
CA GLN A 242 17.77 9.57 -9.87
C GLN A 242 16.47 8.95 -9.34
N ALA A 243 15.99 9.41 -8.19
CA ALA A 243 14.66 9.04 -7.71
C ALA A 243 13.56 9.53 -8.65
N SER A 244 13.71 10.75 -9.19
CA SER A 244 12.74 11.32 -10.14
C SER A 244 12.68 10.52 -11.44
N PHE A 245 13.83 10.05 -11.93
CA PHE A 245 13.92 9.19 -13.11
C PHE A 245 13.24 7.82 -12.89
N MET A 246 13.58 7.14 -11.80
CA MET A 246 12.98 5.85 -11.47
C MET A 246 11.47 5.97 -11.22
N LEU A 247 11.02 7.05 -10.58
CA LEU A 247 9.59 7.32 -10.40
C LEU A 247 8.89 7.52 -11.75
N ALA A 248 9.50 8.24 -12.68
CA ALA A 248 8.97 8.43 -14.03
C ALA A 248 8.81 7.08 -14.77
N GLU A 249 9.78 6.18 -14.66
CA GLU A 249 9.70 4.83 -15.25
C GLU A 249 8.52 4.02 -14.71
N THR A 250 8.13 4.23 -13.44
CA THR A 250 6.94 3.58 -12.89
C THR A 250 5.62 4.13 -13.43
N TYR A 251 5.61 5.34 -13.99
CA TYR A 251 4.41 5.95 -14.59
C TYR A 251 4.39 5.81 -16.12
N ASP A 252 5.50 5.44 -16.75
CA ASP A 252 5.64 5.24 -18.20
C ASP A 252 4.90 3.97 -18.68
N PRO A 253 3.85 4.08 -19.52
CA PRO A 253 3.13 2.92 -20.03
C PRO A 253 3.97 1.95 -20.88
N LEU A 254 5.00 2.44 -21.60
CA LEU A 254 5.90 1.62 -22.41
C LEU A 254 6.79 0.75 -21.50
N VAL A 255 7.28 1.33 -20.41
CA VAL A 255 8.09 0.62 -19.40
C VAL A 255 7.24 -0.40 -18.64
N LEU A 256 6.05 0.00 -18.19
CA LEU A 256 5.11 -0.90 -17.51
C LEU A 256 4.68 -2.08 -18.39
N SER A 257 4.52 -1.84 -19.70
CA SER A 257 4.24 -2.89 -20.69
C SER A 257 5.41 -3.88 -20.82
N THR A 258 6.64 -3.37 -20.78
CA THR A 258 7.85 -4.20 -20.80
C THR A 258 7.98 -5.04 -19.52
N TRP A 259 7.62 -4.47 -18.37
CA TRP A 259 7.61 -5.15 -17.08
C TRP A 259 6.44 -6.13 -16.90
N LYS A 260 5.51 -6.22 -17.87
CA LYS A 260 4.32 -7.10 -17.83
C LYS A 260 3.52 -6.98 -16.53
N THR A 261 3.50 -5.80 -15.94
CA THR A 261 2.76 -5.56 -14.69
C THR A 261 1.28 -5.35 -15.02
N TYR A 262 0.43 -6.30 -14.59
CA TYR A 262 -1.01 -6.22 -14.80
C TYR A 262 -1.66 -5.48 -13.63
N GLY A 263 -2.39 -4.39 -13.94
CA GLY A 263 -3.28 -3.73 -12.97
C GLY A 263 -2.84 -2.35 -12.45
N THR A 264 -1.68 -1.83 -12.87
CA THR A 264 -1.29 -0.44 -12.56
C THR A 264 -1.45 0.45 -13.79
N ARG A 265 -2.21 1.54 -13.65
CA ARG A 265 -2.42 2.51 -14.73
C ARG A 265 -1.20 3.43 -14.79
N GLY A 266 -0.52 3.44 -15.94
CA GLY A 266 0.50 4.44 -16.26
C GLY A 266 -0.14 5.82 -16.48
N ASP A 267 0.65 6.88 -16.27
CA ASP A 267 0.26 8.27 -16.50
C ASP A 267 1.37 8.98 -17.29
N VAL A 268 1.11 9.17 -18.58
CA VAL A 268 2.06 9.77 -19.53
C VAL A 268 2.41 11.21 -19.14
N THR A 269 1.45 11.96 -18.60
CA THR A 269 1.65 13.37 -18.25
C THR A 269 2.59 13.49 -17.06
N LYS A 270 2.34 12.71 -16.00
CA LYS A 270 3.21 12.67 -14.83
C LYS A 270 4.60 12.10 -15.15
N ALA A 271 4.68 11.07 -15.99
CA ALA A 271 5.96 10.52 -16.41
C ALA A 271 6.82 11.59 -17.12
N ARG A 272 6.24 12.39 -18.03
CA ARG A 272 6.94 13.49 -18.70
C ARG A 272 7.43 14.56 -17.72
N ASP A 273 6.59 14.99 -16.78
CA ASP A 273 6.97 16.00 -15.79
C ASP A 273 8.12 15.52 -14.88
N LEU A 274 8.10 14.24 -14.50
CA LEU A 274 9.15 13.62 -13.69
C LEU A 274 10.45 13.41 -14.48
N TYR A 275 10.36 13.04 -15.77
CA TYR A 275 11.53 12.99 -16.64
C TYR A 275 12.14 14.38 -16.86
N ALA A 276 11.33 15.43 -17.00
CA ALA A 276 11.83 16.80 -17.09
C ALA A 276 12.59 17.21 -15.80
N LYS A 277 12.09 16.81 -14.63
CA LYS A 277 12.77 17.02 -13.34
C LYS A 277 14.08 16.22 -13.23
N ALA A 278 14.09 14.97 -13.68
CA ALA A 278 15.30 14.14 -13.72
C ALA A 278 16.36 14.72 -14.68
N LEU A 279 15.92 15.26 -15.81
CA LEU A 279 16.78 15.93 -16.80
C LEU A 279 17.39 17.21 -16.22
N ALA A 280 16.60 18.00 -15.50
CA ALA A 280 17.08 19.19 -14.78
C ALA A 280 18.13 18.83 -13.70
N GLY A 281 18.02 17.63 -13.13
CA GLY A 281 19.02 17.05 -12.23
C GLY A 281 20.20 16.34 -12.90
N GLY A 282 20.34 16.44 -14.23
CA GLY A 282 21.51 15.94 -14.98
C GLY A 282 21.35 14.60 -15.68
N ILE A 283 20.21 13.90 -15.55
CA ILE A 283 20.01 12.58 -16.16
C ILE A 283 19.59 12.72 -17.62
N GLN A 284 20.56 12.56 -18.53
CA GLN A 284 20.32 12.68 -19.98
C GLN A 284 19.42 11.57 -20.54
N GLN A 285 19.44 10.38 -19.93
CA GLN A 285 18.57 9.25 -20.32
C GLN A 285 17.07 9.58 -20.18
N ALA A 286 16.72 10.55 -19.32
CA ALA A 286 15.35 11.03 -19.17
C ALA A 286 14.83 11.73 -20.43
N LYS A 287 15.71 12.36 -21.20
CA LYS A 287 15.34 13.07 -22.44
C LYS A 287 14.80 12.10 -23.48
N ASP A 288 15.55 11.03 -23.74
CA ASP A 288 15.16 10.03 -24.75
C ASP A 288 13.85 9.33 -24.36
N ARG A 289 13.67 9.04 -23.06
CA ARG A 289 12.42 8.46 -22.54
C ARG A 289 11.23 9.42 -22.60
N SER A 290 11.44 10.70 -22.30
CA SER A 290 10.38 11.72 -22.39
C SER A 290 9.89 11.97 -23.82
N VAL A 291 10.76 11.81 -24.82
CA VAL A 291 10.43 11.93 -26.25
C VAL A 291 9.75 10.67 -26.77
N ALA A 292 10.12 9.49 -26.26
CA ALA A 292 9.47 8.22 -26.62
C ALA A 292 7.99 8.16 -26.16
N LEU A 293 7.67 8.87 -25.08
CA LEU A 293 6.30 9.21 -24.71
C LEU A 293 5.82 10.31 -25.67
N HIS A 294 5.23 9.98 -26.82
CA HIS A 294 4.64 10.95 -27.75
C HIS A 294 3.12 10.86 -27.80
#